data_AF-A0A8C6UYX9-F1
#
_entry.id   AF-A0A8C6UYX9-F1
#
_cell.length_a   1.000
_cell.length_b   1.000
_cell.length_c   1.000
_cell.angle_alpha   90.00
_cell.angle_beta   90.00
_cell.angle_gamma   90.00
#
_symmetry.space_group_name_H-M   'P 1'
#
loop_
_entity.id
_entity.type
_entity.pdbx_description
1 polymer ?
#
loop_
_entity_poly.entity_id
_entity_poly.type
_entity_poly.pdbx_seq_one_letter_code
_entity_poly.pdbx_strand_id
1 'polypeptide(L)'
;TFDTPVSFLPPKSAFHRPQTLGYRNGYALPRRPTVGIGQSPLISAQLRLQEINDLPLQDPEPSYETYDMGQCEDFIPAHVALDKKVLRFYGYFTEDVLYSPEEHFRIRPVVLYYYLEDDTVCLIEPAVENSGIPQGKRIKRQRLPKNEFGAFYTWTDLNVATDLEVYGVKYRITDCDAFTKEFLTSEGIVLNEPEPLPSDPYSEHRAKPRPCFTTPSDIKLCIMYYFIFKKIFFDN
;
A
#
# COMPACT_ATOMS: atom_id res chain seq x y z
N THR A 1 -59.04 -25.36 -32.73
CA THR A 1 -58.45 -24.08 -33.16
C THR A 1 -58.73 -23.07 -32.06
N PHE A 2 -57.77 -22.88 -31.15
CA PHE A 2 -57.92 -21.93 -30.05
C PHE A 2 -57.50 -20.55 -30.56
N ASP A 3 -58.49 -19.69 -30.79
CA ASP A 3 -58.26 -18.27 -31.08
C ASP A 3 -57.68 -17.61 -29.83
N THR A 4 -56.42 -17.18 -29.92
CA THR A 4 -55.82 -16.30 -28.93
C THR A 4 -56.38 -14.90 -29.14
N PRO A 5 -56.89 -14.22 -28.10
CA PRO A 5 -57.34 -12.84 -28.27
C PRO A 5 -56.12 -11.96 -28.54
N VAL A 6 -56.04 -11.45 -29.76
CA VAL A 6 -55.07 -10.41 -30.13
C VAL A 6 -55.33 -9.21 -29.23
N SER A 7 -54.45 -8.98 -28.27
CA SER A 7 -54.48 -7.80 -27.42
C SER A 7 -54.19 -6.59 -28.30
N PHE A 8 -55.24 -5.85 -28.65
CA PHE A 8 -55.10 -4.54 -29.26
C PHE A 8 -54.38 -3.64 -28.27
N LEU A 9 -53.07 -3.44 -28.46
CA LEU A 9 -52.31 -2.45 -27.71
C LEU A 9 -52.88 -1.08 -28.07
N PRO A 10 -53.20 -0.23 -27.08
CA PRO A 10 -53.72 1.10 -27.36
C PRO A 10 -52.72 1.91 -28.21
N PRO A 11 -53.20 2.81 -29.08
CA PRO A 11 -52.33 3.63 -29.91
C PRO A 11 -51.40 4.48 -29.03
N LYS A 12 -50.10 4.41 -29.29
CA LYS A 12 -49.07 5.15 -28.54
C LYS A 12 -49.23 6.65 -28.77
N SER A 13 -49.40 7.42 -27.69
CA SER A 13 -49.70 8.86 -27.77
C SER A 13 -48.54 9.79 -27.33
N ALA A 14 -47.50 9.28 -26.65
CA ALA A 14 -46.40 10.09 -26.13
C ALA A 14 -45.05 9.38 -26.14
N PHE A 15 -44.11 9.78 -27.01
CA PHE A 15 -42.84 9.07 -27.24
C PHE A 15 -41.63 9.64 -26.49
N HIS A 16 -41.81 10.66 -25.65
CA HIS A 16 -40.75 11.26 -24.86
C HIS A 16 -40.30 10.29 -23.76
N ARG A 17 -38.99 10.24 -23.47
CA ARG A 17 -38.45 9.44 -22.37
C ARG A 17 -38.87 10.06 -21.03
N PRO A 18 -39.49 9.28 -20.11
CA PRO A 18 -39.84 9.81 -18.81
C PRO A 18 -38.57 10.09 -17.98
N GLN A 19 -38.59 11.17 -17.20
CA GLN A 19 -37.47 11.53 -16.34
C GLN A 19 -37.37 10.53 -15.17
N THR A 20 -36.27 9.77 -15.14
CA THR A 20 -36.00 8.75 -14.11
C THR A 20 -35.05 9.22 -13.01
N LEU A 21 -34.49 10.44 -13.13
CA LEU A 21 -33.54 11.01 -12.17
C LEU A 21 -33.95 12.44 -11.82
N GLY A 22 -34.10 12.72 -10.52
CA GLY A 22 -34.34 14.06 -9.97
C GLY A 22 -33.21 14.50 -9.04
N TYR A 23 -33.16 15.79 -8.72
CA TYR A 23 -32.22 16.34 -7.73
C TYR A 23 -32.98 17.02 -6.61
N ARG A 24 -32.60 16.76 -5.35
CA ARG A 24 -33.12 17.47 -4.17
C ARG A 24 -31.96 17.76 -3.23
N ASN A 25 -31.77 19.04 -2.88
CA ASN A 25 -30.71 19.51 -1.98
C ASN A 25 -29.30 19.05 -2.41
N GLY A 26 -29.02 19.02 -3.72
CA GLY A 26 -27.71 18.61 -4.26
C GLY A 26 -27.52 17.11 -4.46
N TYR A 27 -28.42 16.26 -3.96
CA TYR A 27 -28.34 14.80 -4.11
C TYR A 27 -29.22 14.30 -5.26
N ALA A 28 -28.70 13.35 -6.03
CA ALA A 28 -29.44 12.68 -7.09
C ALA A 28 -30.37 11.62 -6.48
N LEU A 29 -31.67 11.70 -6.79
CA LEU A 29 -32.70 10.78 -6.33
C LEU A 29 -33.34 10.04 -7.52
N PRO A 30 -33.40 8.70 -7.51
CA PRO A 30 -34.08 7.95 -8.55
C PRO A 30 -35.60 8.18 -8.45
N ARG A 31 -36.24 8.39 -9.60
CA ARG A 31 -37.69 8.55 -9.73
C ARG A 31 -38.25 7.43 -10.61
N ARG A 32 -39.19 6.66 -10.10
CA ARG A 32 -39.88 5.63 -10.88
C ARG A 32 -40.87 6.29 -11.84
N PRO A 33 -40.81 6.03 -13.15
CA PRO A 33 -41.82 6.52 -14.07
C PRO A 33 -43.16 5.82 -13.78
N THR A 34 -44.29 6.46 -14.05
CA THR A 34 -45.63 5.87 -13.86
C THR A 34 -46.05 5.02 -15.05
N VAL A 35 -45.59 5.39 -16.24
CA VAL A 35 -45.90 4.74 -17.52
C VAL A 35 -44.62 4.65 -18.35
N GLY A 36 -44.58 3.66 -19.24
CA GLY A 36 -43.54 3.53 -20.25
C GLY A 36 -43.75 4.48 -21.43
N ILE A 37 -42.87 4.35 -22.42
CA ILE A 37 -42.90 5.16 -23.64
C ILE A 37 -44.18 4.83 -24.43
N GLY A 38 -44.92 5.85 -24.81
CA GLY A 38 -46.18 5.73 -25.54
C GLY A 38 -47.39 5.57 -24.61
N GLN A 39 -47.29 5.93 -23.33
CA GLN A 39 -48.31 5.65 -22.29
C GLN A 39 -48.54 4.14 -22.09
N SER A 40 -47.56 3.30 -22.46
CA SER A 40 -47.65 1.86 -22.26
C SER A 40 -47.59 1.56 -20.75
N PRO A 41 -48.46 0.68 -20.21
CA PRO A 41 -48.32 0.21 -18.84
C PRO A 41 -46.93 -0.41 -18.63
N LEU A 42 -46.34 -0.19 -17.46
CA LEU A 42 -45.05 -0.79 -17.13
C LEU A 42 -45.23 -2.30 -16.94
N ILE A 43 -44.31 -3.10 -17.48
CA ILE A 43 -44.31 -4.56 -17.32
C ILE A 43 -44.37 -4.96 -15.83
N SER A 44 -43.64 -4.23 -14.98
CA SER A 44 -43.65 -4.42 -13.52
C SER A 44 -44.98 -4.10 -12.83
N ALA A 45 -45.87 -3.35 -13.47
CA ALA A 45 -47.19 -2.96 -12.94
C ALA A 45 -48.31 -3.89 -13.43
N GLN A 46 -48.02 -4.79 -14.39
CA GLN A 46 -48.99 -5.70 -14.99
C GLN A 46 -49.14 -7.04 -14.26
N LEU A 47 -48.47 -7.24 -13.12
CA LEU A 47 -48.82 -8.35 -12.22
C LEU A 47 -50.28 -8.14 -11.79
N ARG A 48 -51.20 -8.90 -12.38
CA ARG A 48 -52.61 -8.84 -11.99
C ARG A 48 -52.72 -9.39 -10.58
N LEU A 49 -53.58 -8.75 -9.78
CA LEU A 49 -54.02 -9.24 -8.47
C LEU A 49 -54.49 -10.71 -8.48
N GLN A 50 -54.81 -11.29 -9.64
CA GLN A 50 -55.15 -12.71 -9.79
C GLN A 50 -53.94 -13.65 -9.85
N GLU A 51 -52.83 -13.26 -10.49
CA GLU A 51 -51.59 -14.07 -10.49
C GLU A 51 -50.90 -14.07 -9.12
N ILE A 52 -51.16 -13.05 -8.31
CA ILE A 52 -50.71 -12.95 -6.91
C ILE A 52 -51.46 -13.95 -6.01
N ASN A 53 -52.73 -14.23 -6.31
CA ASN A 53 -53.56 -15.14 -5.51
C ASN A 53 -53.33 -16.62 -5.85
N ASP A 54 -52.84 -16.93 -7.06
CA ASP A 54 -52.55 -18.30 -7.52
C ASP A 54 -51.11 -18.76 -7.21
N LEU A 55 -50.28 -17.89 -6.63
CA LEU A 55 -49.02 -18.33 -6.01
C LEU A 55 -49.38 -19.13 -4.76
N PRO A 56 -48.94 -20.39 -4.62
CA PRO A 56 -49.18 -21.15 -3.41
C PRO A 56 -48.39 -20.49 -2.28
N LEU A 57 -49.06 -19.61 -1.53
CA LEU A 57 -48.69 -19.27 -0.17
C LEU A 57 -48.97 -20.52 0.67
N GLN A 58 -48.10 -21.51 0.51
CA GLN A 58 -47.90 -22.48 1.56
C GLN A 58 -47.12 -21.73 2.62
N ASP A 59 -47.82 -21.00 3.49
CA ASP A 59 -47.20 -20.39 4.65
C ASP A 59 -46.54 -21.55 5.42
N PRO A 60 -45.20 -21.67 5.42
CA PRO A 60 -44.59 -22.49 6.44
C PRO A 60 -44.98 -21.79 7.74
N GLU A 61 -45.43 -22.55 8.75
CA GLU A 61 -45.51 -22.01 10.10
C GLU A 61 -44.23 -21.20 10.36
N PRO A 62 -44.32 -20.02 10.99
CA PRO A 62 -43.14 -19.32 11.42
C PRO A 62 -42.51 -20.15 12.53
N SER A 63 -41.76 -21.19 12.14
CA SER A 63 -40.55 -21.52 12.86
C SER A 63 -39.78 -20.21 12.84
N TYR A 64 -39.72 -19.59 14.02
CA TYR A 64 -38.88 -18.43 14.30
C TYR A 64 -37.42 -18.91 14.21
N GLU A 65 -37.04 -19.43 13.05
CA GLU A 65 -35.66 -19.39 12.61
C GLU A 65 -35.40 -17.91 12.48
N THR A 66 -34.68 -17.41 13.46
CA THR A 66 -34.14 -16.06 13.49
C THR A 66 -33.45 -15.89 12.16
N TYR A 67 -34.09 -15.19 11.22
CA TYR A 67 -33.43 -14.67 10.05
C TYR A 67 -32.34 -13.81 10.65
N ASP A 68 -31.12 -14.34 10.64
CA ASP A 68 -29.92 -13.58 10.89
C ASP A 68 -30.03 -12.41 9.94
N MET A 69 -30.40 -11.25 10.50
CA MET A 69 -30.45 -9.99 9.80
C MET A 69 -29.00 -9.69 9.50
N GLY A 70 -28.45 -10.38 8.50
CA GLY A 70 -27.09 -10.26 8.04
C GLY A 70 -26.85 -8.78 7.92
N GLN A 71 -25.99 -8.28 8.80
CA GLN A 71 -25.78 -6.86 8.98
C GLN A 71 -25.52 -6.29 7.59
N CYS A 72 -26.38 -5.38 7.14
CA CYS A 72 -26.13 -4.64 5.92
C CYS A 72 -24.98 -3.70 6.26
N GLU A 73 -23.75 -4.20 6.12
CA GLU A 73 -22.56 -3.44 6.44
C GLU A 73 -22.52 -2.21 5.52
N ASP A 74 -22.35 -1.05 6.15
CA ASP A 74 -22.25 0.20 5.41
C ASP A 74 -21.08 0.10 4.42
N PHE A 75 -21.30 0.51 3.17
CA PHE A 75 -20.24 0.54 2.16
C PHE A 75 -19.16 1.55 2.56
N ILE A 76 -17.98 1.05 2.92
CA ILE A 76 -16.81 1.88 3.23
C ILE A 76 -15.92 1.94 1.97
N PRO A 77 -15.70 3.13 1.38
CA PRO A 77 -14.77 3.29 0.26
C PRO A 77 -13.34 2.84 0.62
N ALA A 78 -12.60 2.31 -0.35
CA ALA A 78 -11.25 1.79 -0.13
C ALA A 78 -10.28 2.80 0.50
N HIS A 79 -10.31 4.07 0.06
CA HIS A 79 -9.45 5.12 0.63
C HIS A 79 -9.76 5.42 2.11
N VAL A 80 -10.99 5.15 2.57
CA VAL A 80 -11.37 5.27 3.98
C VAL A 80 -10.96 4.02 4.76
N ALA A 81 -11.19 2.83 4.19
CA ALA A 81 -10.86 1.56 4.83
C ALA A 81 -9.34 1.32 4.97
N LEU A 82 -8.54 1.92 4.09
CA LEU A 82 -7.09 1.80 4.02
C LEU A 82 -6.35 3.07 4.49
N ASP A 83 -7.07 4.06 5.02
CA ASP A 83 -6.47 5.29 5.55
C ASP A 83 -5.38 4.96 6.58
N LYS A 84 -4.23 5.63 6.47
CA LYS A 84 -3.03 5.47 7.32
C LYS A 84 -2.39 4.08 7.35
N LYS A 85 -2.84 3.12 6.54
CA LYS A 85 -2.15 1.83 6.38
C LYS A 85 -1.00 2.00 5.38
N VAL A 86 0.23 1.81 5.87
CA VAL A 86 1.45 2.01 5.07
C VAL A 86 2.35 0.79 5.23
N LEU A 87 2.76 0.22 4.10
CA LEU A 87 3.75 -0.85 4.08
C LEU A 87 5.15 -0.23 4.11
N ARG A 88 6.04 -0.82 4.89
CA ARG A 88 7.40 -0.34 5.11
C ARG A 88 8.39 -1.45 4.79
N PHE A 89 9.25 -1.17 3.82
CA PHE A 89 10.32 -2.06 3.38
C PHE A 89 11.69 -1.41 3.62
N TYR A 90 12.67 -2.23 3.93
CA TYR A 90 14.07 -1.87 4.07
C TYR A 90 14.83 -2.39 2.85
N GLY A 91 15.79 -1.62 2.39
CA GLY A 91 16.61 -2.02 1.26
C GLY A 91 17.86 -1.17 1.13
N TYR A 92 18.54 -1.33 0.01
CA TYR A 92 19.69 -0.52 -0.35
C TYR A 92 19.78 -0.37 -1.86
N PHE A 93 20.62 0.56 -2.31
CA PHE A 93 21.10 0.58 -3.68
C PHE A 93 22.61 0.81 -3.66
N THR A 94 23.27 0.36 -4.73
CA THR A 94 24.70 0.57 -4.93
C THR A 94 24.91 1.83 -5.77
N GLU A 95 25.81 2.70 -5.33
CA GLU A 95 26.25 3.88 -6.07
C GLU A 95 27.70 3.68 -6.49
N ASP A 96 27.96 3.76 -7.78
CA ASP A 96 29.33 3.67 -8.30
C ASP A 96 30.10 4.95 -8.01
N VAL A 97 31.31 4.80 -7.47
CA VAL A 97 32.21 5.92 -7.18
C VAL A 97 33.31 5.93 -8.23
N LEU A 98 33.26 6.96 -9.09
CA LEU A 98 34.31 7.17 -10.08
C LEU A 98 35.51 7.87 -9.45
N TYR A 99 36.71 7.46 -9.85
CA TYR A 99 37.98 8.13 -9.55
C TYR A 99 38.41 8.17 -8.07
N SER A 100 37.88 7.29 -7.21
CA SER A 100 38.44 7.06 -5.88
C SER A 100 39.40 5.87 -5.90
N PRO A 101 40.62 5.99 -5.34
CA PRO A 101 41.54 4.87 -5.19
C PRO A 101 41.14 3.91 -4.07
N GLU A 102 40.27 4.33 -3.16
CA GLU A 102 39.90 3.59 -1.94
C GLU A 102 38.60 2.79 -2.10
N GLU A 103 37.67 3.25 -2.94
CA GLU A 103 36.33 2.65 -3.08
C GLU A 103 35.86 2.70 -4.53
N HIS A 104 35.24 1.61 -5.01
CA HIS A 104 34.66 1.53 -6.35
C HIS A 104 33.14 1.72 -6.34
N PHE A 105 32.49 1.36 -5.24
CA PHE A 105 31.05 1.52 -5.04
C PHE A 105 30.78 1.79 -3.56
N ARG A 106 29.61 2.36 -3.27
CA ARG A 106 29.07 2.56 -1.94
C ARG A 106 27.70 1.92 -1.84
N ILE A 107 27.40 1.34 -0.69
CA ILE A 107 26.06 0.81 -0.39
C ILE A 107 25.29 1.85 0.41
N ARG A 108 24.14 2.29 -0.13
CA ARG A 108 23.31 3.32 0.50
C ARG A 108 21.99 2.70 0.96
N PRO A 109 21.74 2.61 2.28
CA PRO A 109 20.49 2.07 2.79
C PRO A 109 19.33 3.00 2.45
N VAL A 110 18.16 2.43 2.21
CA VAL A 110 16.92 3.16 1.94
C VAL A 110 15.75 2.49 2.66
N VAL A 111 14.75 3.30 3.00
CA VAL A 111 13.46 2.87 3.52
C VAL A 111 12.40 3.25 2.49
N LEU A 112 11.64 2.25 2.07
CA LEU A 112 10.53 2.40 1.14
C LEU A 112 9.22 2.38 1.92
N TYR A 113 8.38 3.37 1.66
CA TYR A 113 7.01 3.45 2.17
C TYR A 113 6.03 3.33 1.02
N TYR A 114 5.13 2.35 1.08
CA TYR A 114 4.01 2.17 0.14
C TYR A 114 2.70 2.50 0.85
N TYR A 115 1.95 3.46 0.32
CA TYR A 115 0.68 3.91 0.89
C TYR A 115 -0.47 3.14 0.23
N LEU A 116 -1.21 2.36 1.03
CA LEU A 116 -2.30 1.50 0.53
C LEU A 116 -3.54 2.31 0.11
N GLU A 117 -3.66 3.55 0.57
CA GLU A 117 -4.77 4.45 0.24
C GLU A 117 -4.83 4.81 -1.25
N ASP A 118 -3.67 5.09 -1.86
CA ASP A 118 -3.56 5.72 -3.19
C ASP A 118 -2.49 5.09 -4.10
N ASP A 119 -1.95 3.93 -3.73
CA ASP A 119 -0.89 3.22 -4.44
C ASP A 119 0.35 4.07 -4.74
N THR A 120 0.67 4.99 -3.84
CA THR A 120 1.86 5.83 -3.93
C THR A 120 3.02 5.26 -3.14
N VAL A 121 4.24 5.61 -3.55
CA VAL A 121 5.49 5.18 -2.92
C VAL A 121 6.37 6.38 -2.59
N CYS A 122 7.07 6.31 -1.48
CA CYS A 122 8.07 7.27 -1.05
C CYS A 122 9.36 6.53 -0.68
N LEU A 123 10.51 6.98 -1.17
CA LEU A 123 11.82 6.41 -0.85
C LEU A 123 12.64 7.42 -0.07
N ILE A 124 13.09 7.02 1.12
CA ILE A 124 13.82 7.86 2.06
C ILE A 124 15.14 7.18 2.39
N GLU A 125 16.23 7.92 2.23
CA GLU A 125 17.54 7.54 2.74
C GLU A 125 17.67 8.05 4.18
N PRO A 126 17.91 7.16 5.16
CA PRO A 126 18.11 7.55 6.55
C PRO A 126 19.36 8.42 6.70
N ALA A 127 19.28 9.41 7.57
CA ALA A 127 20.42 10.28 7.87
C ALA A 127 21.48 9.49 8.65
N VAL A 128 22.75 9.63 8.24
CA VAL A 128 23.91 9.00 8.86
C VAL A 128 24.89 10.11 9.25
N GLU A 129 25.31 10.09 10.52
CA GLU A 129 26.27 11.06 11.03
C GLU A 129 27.61 10.97 10.30
N ASN A 130 28.25 12.11 10.04
CA ASN A 130 29.55 12.17 9.36
C ASN A 130 29.57 11.49 7.96
N SER A 131 28.42 11.43 7.28
CA SER A 131 28.31 10.91 5.92
C SER A 131 28.90 11.86 4.88
N GLY A 132 28.76 13.18 5.09
CA GLY A 132 29.21 14.21 4.15
C GLY A 132 28.41 14.24 2.84
N ILE A 133 27.28 13.53 2.76
CA ILE A 133 26.46 13.37 1.56
C ILE A 133 25.04 13.91 1.87
N PRO A 134 24.37 14.61 0.93
CA PRO A 134 22.97 14.98 1.13
C PRO A 134 22.07 13.74 1.24
N GLN A 135 21.37 13.64 2.36
CA GLN A 135 20.48 12.52 2.72
C GLN A 135 19.04 13.00 2.92
N GLY A 136 18.09 12.06 2.99
CA GLY A 136 16.66 12.35 3.16
C GLY A 136 15.80 11.74 2.06
N LYS A 137 14.76 12.46 1.62
CA LYS A 137 13.81 11.95 0.61
C LYS A 137 14.50 11.85 -0.76
N ARG A 138 14.72 10.63 -1.23
CA ARG A 138 15.22 10.35 -2.59
C ARG A 138 14.11 10.47 -3.62
N ILE A 139 12.95 9.89 -3.31
CA ILE A 139 11.75 9.97 -4.16
C ILE A 139 10.59 10.48 -3.31
N LYS A 140 9.94 11.55 -3.78
CA LYS A 140 8.74 12.11 -3.14
C LYS A 140 7.56 11.14 -3.32
N ARG A 141 6.57 11.22 -2.43
CA ARG A 141 5.33 10.42 -2.51
C ARG A 141 4.68 10.60 -3.88
N GLN A 142 4.66 9.54 -4.69
CA GLN A 142 4.02 9.50 -5.99
C GLN A 142 3.82 8.04 -6.44
N ARG A 143 2.98 7.80 -7.45
CA ARG A 143 2.85 6.48 -8.08
C ARG A 143 4.07 6.22 -8.95
N LEU A 144 4.76 5.10 -8.73
CA LEU A 144 6.00 4.81 -9.46
C LEU A 144 5.69 4.09 -10.78
N PRO A 145 6.18 4.59 -11.91
CA PRO A 145 6.02 3.90 -13.19
C PRO A 145 6.89 2.65 -13.20
N LYS A 146 6.29 1.52 -13.58
CA LYS A 146 6.95 0.23 -13.75
C LYS A 146 7.53 0.08 -15.16
N ASN A 147 6.72 0.43 -16.17
CA ASN A 147 7.07 0.31 -17.58
C ASN A 147 6.71 1.59 -18.34
N GLU A 148 7.28 1.76 -19.53
CA GLU A 148 6.97 2.87 -20.45
C GLU A 148 5.50 2.90 -20.89
N PHE A 149 4.78 1.78 -20.77
CA PHE A 149 3.37 1.63 -21.13
C PHE A 149 2.38 2.23 -20.09
N GLY A 150 2.89 2.92 -19.06
CA GLY A 150 2.06 3.56 -18.04
C GLY A 150 1.53 2.62 -16.95
N ALA A 151 2.09 1.42 -16.83
CA ALA A 151 1.85 0.55 -15.68
C ALA A 151 2.55 1.14 -14.43
N PHE A 152 1.90 1.05 -13.28
CA PHE A 152 2.46 1.49 -12.00
C PHE A 152 2.80 0.28 -11.13
N TYR A 153 3.76 0.46 -10.22
CA TYR A 153 4.04 -0.52 -9.18
C TYR A 153 2.87 -0.64 -8.22
N THR A 154 2.53 -1.88 -7.87
CA THR A 154 1.54 -2.20 -6.84
C THR A 154 2.23 -2.96 -5.70
N TRP A 155 1.61 -3.00 -4.52
CA TRP A 155 2.12 -3.77 -3.37
C TRP A 155 2.38 -5.25 -3.70
N THR A 156 1.67 -5.83 -4.67
CA THR A 156 1.88 -7.20 -5.17
C THR A 156 3.23 -7.40 -5.87
N ASP A 157 3.83 -6.33 -6.41
CA ASP A 157 5.12 -6.37 -7.07
C ASP A 157 6.29 -6.25 -6.08
N LEU A 158 6.01 -5.92 -4.81
CA LEU A 158 7.01 -5.70 -3.79
C LEU A 158 7.12 -6.93 -2.87
N ASN A 159 8.30 -7.53 -2.83
CA ASN A 159 8.61 -8.63 -1.93
C ASN A 159 10.05 -8.48 -1.41
N VAL A 160 10.36 -9.17 -0.33
CA VAL A 160 11.72 -9.30 0.20
C VAL A 160 12.61 -9.99 -0.84
N ALA A 161 13.91 -9.66 -0.88
CA ALA A 161 14.87 -10.18 -1.85
C ALA A 161 14.46 -9.96 -3.32
N THR A 162 13.75 -8.87 -3.59
CA THR A 162 13.31 -8.46 -4.94
C THR A 162 13.89 -7.09 -5.29
N ASP A 163 14.16 -6.88 -6.59
CA ASP A 163 14.71 -5.64 -7.10
C ASP A 163 13.59 -4.72 -7.60
N LEU A 164 13.62 -3.48 -7.13
CA LEU A 164 12.75 -2.39 -7.57
C LEU A 164 13.57 -1.44 -8.45
N GLU A 165 13.23 -1.34 -9.73
CA GLU A 165 13.92 -0.47 -10.68
C GLU A 165 13.11 0.79 -10.95
N VAL A 166 13.61 1.95 -10.50
CA VAL A 166 12.87 3.22 -10.58
C VAL A 166 13.84 4.33 -10.98
N TYR A 167 13.49 5.07 -12.03
CA TYR A 167 14.31 6.16 -12.58
C TYR A 167 15.76 5.75 -12.90
N GLY A 168 15.96 4.53 -13.39
CA GLY A 168 17.28 4.00 -13.75
C GLY A 168 18.14 3.58 -12.56
N VAL A 169 17.60 3.57 -11.34
CA VAL A 169 18.28 3.07 -10.13
C VAL A 169 17.60 1.78 -9.67
N LYS A 170 18.41 0.76 -9.39
CA LYS A 170 17.96 -0.52 -8.83
C LYS A 170 18.07 -0.52 -7.32
N TYR A 171 16.95 -0.74 -6.65
CA TYR A 171 16.84 -0.85 -5.20
C TYR A 171 16.60 -2.31 -4.82
N ARG A 172 17.51 -2.91 -4.05
CA ARG A 172 17.37 -4.26 -3.51
C ARG A 172 16.59 -4.19 -2.20
N ILE A 173 15.42 -4.82 -2.14
CA ILE A 173 14.65 -4.95 -0.90
C ILE A 173 15.24 -6.08 -0.07
N THR A 174 15.66 -5.78 1.15
CA THR A 174 16.33 -6.73 2.06
C THR A 174 15.42 -7.29 3.13
N ASP A 175 14.52 -6.47 3.67
CA ASP A 175 13.60 -6.87 4.74
C ASP A 175 12.33 -5.97 4.73
N CYS A 176 11.34 -6.30 5.54
CA CYS A 176 10.15 -5.49 5.76
C CYS A 176 9.70 -5.48 7.22
N ASP A 177 8.82 -4.53 7.54
CA ASP A 177 8.30 -4.34 8.88
C ASP A 177 7.30 -5.45 9.30
N ALA A 178 7.10 -5.64 10.60
CA ALA A 178 6.20 -6.67 11.13
C ALA A 178 4.76 -6.52 10.58
N PHE A 179 4.23 -5.29 10.59
CA PHE A 179 2.91 -5.00 9.99
C PHE A 179 2.85 -5.37 8.50
N THR A 180 3.92 -5.10 7.77
CA THR A 180 4.00 -5.41 6.33
C THR A 180 4.04 -6.92 6.10
N LYS A 181 4.74 -7.66 6.97
CA LYS A 181 4.78 -9.12 6.93
C LYS A 181 3.40 -9.74 7.13
N GLU A 182 2.70 -9.28 8.16
CA GLU A 182 1.34 -9.73 8.46
C GLU A 182 0.37 -9.41 7.32
N PHE A 183 0.41 -8.18 6.80
CA PHE A 183 -0.45 -7.74 5.70
C PHE A 183 -0.23 -8.56 4.43
N LEU A 184 1.02 -8.74 3.99
CA LEU A 184 1.33 -9.50 2.79
C LEU A 184 0.92 -10.97 2.94
N THR A 185 1.15 -11.56 4.12
CA THR A 185 0.74 -12.93 4.41
C THR A 185 -0.79 -13.07 4.43
N SER A 186 -1.53 -12.10 4.98
CA SER A 186 -3.00 -12.13 4.99
C SER A 186 -3.61 -12.00 3.60
N GLU A 187 -2.95 -11.25 2.71
CA GLU A 187 -3.33 -11.12 1.30
C GLU A 187 -2.85 -12.30 0.42
N GLY A 188 -2.20 -13.30 1.02
CA GLY A 188 -1.77 -14.53 0.35
C GLY A 188 -0.41 -14.46 -0.36
N ILE A 189 0.39 -13.42 -0.11
CA ILE A 189 1.76 -13.32 -0.60
C ILE A 189 2.71 -14.06 0.34
N VAL A 190 3.43 -15.05 -0.19
CA VAL A 190 4.51 -15.72 0.53
C VAL A 190 5.77 -14.86 0.47
N LEU A 191 6.28 -14.47 1.63
CA LEU A 191 7.50 -13.69 1.74
C LEU A 191 8.75 -14.54 1.53
N ASN A 192 9.74 -13.94 0.85
CA ASN A 192 11.07 -14.52 0.76
C ASN A 192 11.87 -14.33 2.06
N GLU A 193 12.96 -15.09 2.19
CA GLU A 193 13.87 -14.93 3.32
C GLU A 193 14.57 -13.56 3.29
N PRO A 194 14.73 -12.90 4.46
CA PRO A 194 15.39 -11.61 4.54
C PRO A 194 16.89 -11.75 4.25
N GLU A 195 17.42 -10.79 3.50
CA GLU A 195 18.83 -10.71 3.16
C GLU A 195 19.54 -9.70 4.08
N PRO A 196 20.75 -10.00 4.59
CA PRO A 196 21.53 -9.00 5.30
C PRO A 196 21.97 -7.90 4.34
N LEU A 197 22.11 -6.68 4.86
CA LEU A 197 22.73 -5.59 4.11
C LEU A 197 24.19 -5.98 3.78
N PRO A 198 24.63 -5.82 2.52
CA PRO A 198 26.01 -6.10 2.17
C PRO A 198 26.96 -5.13 2.87
N SER A 199 28.19 -5.59 3.09
CA SER A 199 29.23 -4.75 3.70
C SER A 199 29.75 -3.73 2.70
N ASP A 200 29.85 -2.48 3.15
CA ASP A 200 30.36 -1.35 2.38
C ASP A 200 31.87 -1.21 2.59
N PRO A 201 32.72 -1.30 1.54
CA PRO A 201 34.16 -1.15 1.66
C PRO A 201 34.55 0.12 2.41
N TYR A 202 33.86 1.23 2.14
CA TYR A 202 34.14 2.51 2.78
C TYR A 202 33.91 2.48 4.29
N SER A 203 32.79 1.88 4.71
CA SER A 203 32.46 1.68 6.11
C SER A 203 33.48 0.76 6.81
N GLU A 204 33.92 -0.32 6.15
CA GLU A 204 34.97 -1.20 6.68
C GLU A 204 36.32 -0.50 6.83
N HIS A 205 36.71 0.32 5.85
CA HIS A 205 37.95 1.10 5.90
C HIS A 205 37.94 2.13 7.03
N ARG A 206 36.80 2.77 7.31
CA ARG A 206 36.67 3.73 8.42
C ARG A 206 36.55 3.08 9.79
N ALA A 207 36.04 1.85 9.88
CA ALA A 207 35.99 1.10 11.13
C ALA A 207 37.38 0.70 11.65
N LYS A 208 38.38 0.60 10.76
CA LYS A 208 39.76 0.30 11.15
C LYS A 208 40.30 1.46 11.99
N PRO A 209 40.82 1.20 13.21
CA PRO A 209 41.40 2.25 14.03
C PRO A 209 42.57 2.87 13.28
N ARG A 210 42.61 4.20 13.21
CA ARG A 210 43.78 4.89 12.68
C ARG A 210 44.98 4.52 13.54
N PRO A 211 46.13 4.14 12.97
CA PRO A 211 47.32 3.87 13.76
C PRO A 211 47.67 5.13 14.54
N CYS A 212 47.61 5.06 15.87
CA CYS A 212 48.08 6.15 16.72
C CYS A 212 49.60 6.09 16.78
N PHE A 213 50.26 7.07 16.17
CA PHE A 213 51.68 7.27 16.39
C PHE A 213 51.84 7.94 17.75
N THR A 214 51.90 7.13 18.81
CA THR A 214 52.31 7.62 20.13
C THR A 214 53.77 8.05 19.99
N THR A 215 54.06 9.35 20.17
CA THR A 215 55.45 9.78 20.20
C THR A 215 56.15 9.13 21.41
N PRO A 216 57.44 8.77 21.34
CA PRO A 216 58.14 8.16 22.47
C PRO A 216 58.13 9.02 23.76
N SER A 217 57.86 10.32 23.64
CA SER A 217 57.67 11.26 24.75
C SER A 217 56.37 11.01 25.54
N ASP A 218 55.28 10.64 24.86
CA ASP A 218 53.96 10.48 25.49
C ASP A 218 53.85 9.18 26.29
N ILE A 219 54.60 8.15 25.89
CA ILE A 219 54.70 6.87 26.61
C ILE A 219 55.38 7.08 27.98
N LYS A 220 56.43 7.90 28.04
CA LYS A 220 57.14 8.20 29.30
C LYS A 220 56.27 8.98 30.28
N LEU A 221 55.51 9.96 29.79
CA LEU A 221 54.55 10.70 30.62
C LEU A 221 53.44 9.78 31.12
N CYS A 222 52.85 8.94 30.28
CA CYS A 222 51.78 8.04 30.69
C CYS A 222 52.24 6.98 31.70
N ILE A 223 53.45 6.42 31.54
CA ILE A 223 54.05 5.49 32.51
C ILE A 223 54.41 6.21 33.81
N MET A 224 54.97 7.42 33.74
CA MET A 224 55.25 8.25 34.93
C MET A 224 53.98 8.56 35.71
N TYR A 225 52.91 9.00 35.04
CA TYR A 225 51.62 9.27 35.68
C TYR A 225 51.02 7.99 36.27
N TYR A 226 51.08 6.85 35.58
CA TYR A 226 50.62 5.57 36.11
C TYR A 226 51.40 5.14 37.37
N PHE A 227 52.74 5.28 37.37
CA PHE A 227 53.56 4.97 38.53
C PHE A 227 53.31 5.91 39.71
N ILE A 228 53.15 7.22 39.44
CA ILE A 228 52.83 8.21 40.46
C ILE A 228 51.44 7.94 41.05
N PHE A 229 50.44 7.66 40.21
CA PHE A 229 49.07 7.37 40.67
C PHE A 229 49.01 6.08 41.50
N LYS A 230 49.70 5.02 41.07
CA LYS A 230 49.76 3.74 41.79
C LYS A 230 50.49 3.86 43.14
N LYS A 231 51.57 4.65 43.19
CA LYS A 231 52.30 4.93 44.43
C LYS A 231 51.53 5.80 45.43
N ILE A 232 50.62 6.65 44.94
CA ILE A 232 49.78 7.51 45.80
C ILE A 232 48.54 6.77 46.32
N PHE A 233 47.93 5.89 45.52
CA PHE A 233 46.63 5.29 45.84
C PHE A 233 46.65 3.81 46.26
N PHE A 234 47.71 3.06 45.97
CA PHE A 234 47.75 1.60 46.21
C PHE A 234 48.87 1.12 47.13
N ASP A 235 49.82 1.99 47.53
CA ASP A 235 50.83 1.68 48.54
C ASP A 235 50.48 2.39 49.88
N ASN A 236 49.49 1.86 50.59
CA ASN A 236 49.31 1.95 52.04
C ASN A 236 48.56 0.71 52.54
#